data_AF-A0A4Y3VX62-F1
#
_entry.id   AF-A0A4Y3VX62-F1
#
_cell.length_a   1.000
_cell.length_b   1.000
_cell.length_c   1.000
_cell.angle_alpha   90.00
_cell.angle_beta   90.00
_cell.angle_gamma   90.00
#
_symmetry.space_group_name_H-M   'P 1'
#
loop_
_entity.id
_entity.type
_entity.pdbx_description
1 polymer ?
#
loop_
_entity_poly.entity_id
_entity_poly.type
_entity_poly.pdbx_seq_one_letter_code
_entity_poly.pdbx_strand_id
1 'polypeptide(L)'
;MIVYLSGVDVSSSALRFLSACLRQYRRVLGTRWRRLNGGRQALLTLAHLRSGQPYAQLAAGFGVGTTTVYRYVTEAVELLAALAPTLAEAVRTASTKAYLLLDGTLLPIGRIAADRPFYSGITRSTA
;
A
#
# COMPACT_ATOMS: atom_id res chain seq x y z
N MET A 1 -9.64 -8.94 7.87
CA MET A 1 -8.95 -10.10 7.25
C MET A 1 -9.67 -10.58 6.00
N ILE A 2 -9.02 -10.44 4.83
CA ILE A 2 -9.46 -11.06 3.58
C ILE A 2 -8.54 -12.27 3.33
N VAL A 3 -9.12 -13.44 3.04
CA VAL A 3 -8.35 -14.68 2.86
C VAL A 3 -8.09 -14.93 1.37
N TYR A 4 -6.81 -15.00 1.00
CA TYR A 4 -6.37 -15.38 -0.34
C TYR A 4 -4.94 -15.92 -0.26
N LEU A 5 -4.75 -17.25 -0.35
CA LEU A 5 -3.49 -18.02 -0.13
C LEU A 5 -2.68 -17.74 1.17
N SER A 6 -2.87 -16.57 1.78
CA SER A 6 -2.31 -15.96 2.97
C SER A 6 -3.31 -14.90 3.44
N GLY A 7 -3.61 -14.83 4.73
CA GLY A 7 -4.50 -13.79 5.25
C GLY A 7 -3.84 -12.42 5.13
N VAL A 8 -4.40 -11.52 4.31
CA VAL A 8 -3.94 -10.13 4.28
C VAL A 8 -4.90 -9.32 5.14
N ASP A 9 -4.37 -8.65 6.17
CA ASP A 9 -5.17 -7.73 6.97
C ASP A 9 -5.32 -6.40 6.25
N VAL A 10 -6.23 -6.41 5.26
CA VAL A 10 -6.65 -5.25 4.49
C VAL A 10 -8.11 -4.97 4.79
N SER A 11 -8.45 -3.69 4.93
CA SER A 11 -9.84 -3.27 5.08
C SER A 11 -10.65 -3.60 3.81
N SER A 12 -11.84 -4.16 4.01
CA SER A 12 -12.84 -4.37 2.95
C SER A 12 -13.25 -3.06 2.26
N SER A 13 -13.10 -1.90 2.91
CA SER A 13 -13.32 -0.60 2.27
C SER A 13 -12.25 -0.28 1.23
N ALA A 14 -10.96 -0.51 1.55
CA ALA A 14 -9.85 -0.29 0.63
C ALA A 14 -9.94 -1.20 -0.60
N LEU A 15 -10.30 -2.48 -0.40
CA LEU A 15 -10.52 -3.40 -1.51
C LEU A 15 -11.65 -2.91 -2.43
N ARG A 16 -12.81 -2.55 -1.87
CA ARG A 16 -13.96 -2.06 -2.66
C ARG A 16 -13.65 -0.79 -3.42
N PHE A 17 -12.96 0.15 -2.76
CA PHE A 17 -12.53 1.41 -3.36
C PHE A 17 -11.62 1.16 -4.57
N LEU A 18 -10.49 0.47 -4.39
CA LEU A 18 -9.55 0.21 -5.47
C LEU A 18 -10.19 -0.61 -6.61
N SER A 19 -11.06 -1.57 -6.27
CA SER A 19 -11.82 -2.34 -7.26
C SER A 19 -12.76 -1.46 -8.10
N ALA A 20 -13.34 -0.42 -7.52
CA ALA A 20 -14.18 0.53 -8.25
C ALA A 20 -13.33 1.42 -9.17
N CYS A 21 -12.21 1.97 -8.67
CA CYS A 21 -11.27 2.76 -9.46
C CYS A 21 -10.75 1.98 -10.67
N LEU A 22 -10.31 0.74 -10.48
CA LEU A 22 -9.81 -0.12 -11.57
C LEU A 22 -10.90 -0.44 -12.60
N ARG A 23 -12.14 -0.70 -12.17
CA ARG A 23 -13.26 -0.93 -13.09
C ARG A 23 -13.53 0.31 -13.93
N GLN A 24 -13.50 1.50 -13.32
CA GLN A 24 -13.73 2.74 -14.03
C GLN A 24 -12.58 3.05 -15.01
N TYR A 25 -11.34 2.93 -14.57
CA TYR A 25 -10.17 3.14 -15.41
C TYR A 25 -10.15 2.23 -16.65
N ARG A 26 -10.42 0.93 -16.46
CA ARG A 26 -10.50 -0.02 -17.57
C ARG A 26 -11.65 0.25 -18.54
N ARG A 27 -12.76 0.86 -18.07
CA ARG A 27 -13.86 1.28 -18.96
C ARG A 27 -13.43 2.45 -19.84
N VAL A 28 -12.75 3.43 -19.26
CA VAL A 28 -12.23 4.61 -19.97
C VAL A 28 -11.21 4.19 -21.02
N LEU A 29 -10.26 3.31 -20.68
CA LEU A 29 -9.25 2.81 -21.62
C LEU A 29 -9.78 1.80 -22.66
N GLY A 30 -11.01 1.32 -22.54
CA GLY A 30 -11.53 0.23 -23.38
C GLY A 30 -10.92 -1.16 -23.09
N THR A 31 -9.99 -1.30 -22.14
CA THR A 31 -9.34 -2.57 -21.78
C THR A 31 -10.18 -3.40 -20.80
N ARG A 32 -11.42 -3.74 -21.17
CA ARG A 32 -12.38 -4.43 -20.28
C ARG A 32 -11.95 -5.86 -19.94
N TRP A 33 -11.28 -6.54 -20.87
CA TRP A 33 -10.86 -7.93 -20.75
C TRP A 33 -9.42 -8.04 -20.26
N ARG A 34 -9.23 -8.62 -19.07
CA ARG A 34 -7.91 -8.98 -18.52
C ARG A 34 -8.01 -10.29 -17.75
N ARG A 35 -6.87 -10.97 -17.57
CA ARG A 35 -6.78 -12.26 -16.86
C ARG A 35 -7.37 -12.22 -15.44
N LEU A 36 -7.23 -11.09 -14.74
CA LEU A 36 -7.87 -10.85 -13.45
C LEU A 36 -8.94 -9.76 -13.57
N ASN A 37 -10.08 -10.00 -12.94
CA ASN A 37 -11.10 -8.96 -12.75
C ASN A 37 -10.57 -7.84 -11.81
N GLY A 38 -11.26 -6.70 -11.79
CA GLY A 38 -10.82 -5.54 -11.00
C GLY A 38 -10.68 -5.84 -9.50
N GLY A 39 -11.52 -6.73 -8.95
CA GLY A 39 -11.43 -7.15 -7.55
C GLY A 39 -10.19 -7.96 -7.24
N ARG A 40 -9.84 -8.94 -8.08
CA ARG A 40 -8.63 -9.75 -7.91
C ARG A 40 -7.36 -8.94 -8.16
N GLN A 41 -7.36 -8.01 -9.11
CA GLN A 41 -6.24 -7.06 -9.28
C GLN A 41 -6.08 -6.16 -8.04
N ALA A 42 -7.18 -5.64 -7.50
CA ALA A 42 -7.13 -4.83 -6.29
C ALA A 42 -6.58 -5.61 -5.11
N LEU A 43 -7.03 -6.85 -4.91
CA LEU A 43 -6.53 -7.72 -3.84
C LEU A 43 -5.04 -8.03 -4.01
N LEU A 44 -4.61 -8.37 -5.23
CA LEU A 44 -3.19 -8.60 -5.57
C LEU A 44 -2.33 -7.38 -5.22
N THR A 45 -2.79 -6.20 -5.60
CA THR A 45 -2.07 -4.95 -5.34
C THR A 45 -2.00 -4.66 -3.84
N LEU A 46 -3.12 -4.82 -3.13
CA LEU A 46 -3.16 -4.56 -1.69
C LEU A 46 -2.31 -5.56 -0.91
N ALA A 47 -2.24 -6.82 -1.34
CA ALA A 47 -1.33 -7.81 -0.78
C ALA A 47 0.14 -7.39 -0.95
N HIS A 48 0.50 -6.85 -2.12
CA HIS A 48 1.84 -6.32 -2.37
C HIS A 48 2.14 -5.10 -1.48
N LEU A 49 1.26 -4.10 -1.46
CA LEU A 49 1.47 -2.85 -0.72
C LEU A 49 1.45 -3.03 0.80
N ARG A 50 0.56 -3.90 1.32
CA ARG A 50 0.39 -4.09 2.76
C ARG A 50 1.42 -5.03 3.37
N SER A 51 1.78 -6.09 2.65
CA SER A 51 2.57 -7.20 3.19
C SER A 51 3.91 -7.38 2.49
N GLY A 52 4.24 -6.55 1.49
CA GLY A 52 5.51 -6.64 0.77
C GLY A 52 5.68 -7.95 0.00
N GLN A 53 4.59 -8.65 -0.36
CA GLN A 53 4.70 -9.95 -1.00
C GLN A 53 5.47 -9.85 -2.34
N PRO A 54 6.46 -10.73 -2.58
CA PRO A 54 7.23 -10.71 -3.81
C PRO A 54 6.37 -11.09 -5.01
N TYR A 55 6.69 -10.54 -6.18
CA TYR A 55 5.89 -10.76 -7.40
C TYR A 55 5.78 -12.24 -7.80
N ALA A 56 6.80 -13.05 -7.53
CA ALA A 56 6.77 -14.48 -7.79
C ALA A 56 5.70 -15.21 -6.96
N GLN A 57 5.56 -14.87 -5.68
CA GLN A 57 4.56 -15.46 -4.80
C GLN A 57 3.14 -15.02 -5.18
N LEU A 58 2.97 -13.75 -5.52
CA LEU A 58 1.70 -13.23 -6.04
C LEU A 58 1.34 -13.91 -7.37
N ALA A 59 2.30 -14.07 -8.28
CA ALA A 59 2.10 -14.73 -9.57
C ALA A 59 1.58 -16.15 -9.39
N ALA A 60 2.28 -16.93 -8.55
CA ALA A 60 1.90 -18.31 -8.23
C ALA A 60 0.49 -18.39 -7.65
N GLY A 61 0.16 -17.57 -6.64
CA GLY A 61 -1.18 -17.62 -6.05
C GLY A 61 -2.28 -17.21 -7.02
N PHE A 62 -2.03 -16.19 -7.86
CA PHE A 62 -3.09 -15.58 -8.66
C PHE A 62 -3.27 -16.30 -10.00
N GLY A 63 -2.39 -17.26 -10.32
CA GLY A 63 -2.40 -18.01 -11.58
C GLY A 63 -2.06 -17.11 -12.77
N VAL A 64 -1.14 -16.17 -12.59
CA VAL A 64 -0.71 -15.20 -13.61
C VAL A 64 0.82 -15.12 -13.68
N GLY A 65 1.37 -14.67 -14.81
CA GLY A 65 2.81 -14.46 -14.92
C GLY A 65 3.32 -13.27 -14.08
N THR A 66 4.59 -13.30 -13.67
CA THR A 66 5.25 -12.22 -12.91
C THR A 66 5.18 -10.86 -13.61
N THR A 67 5.32 -10.83 -14.93
CA THR A 67 5.13 -9.62 -15.76
C THR A 67 3.72 -9.05 -15.66
N THR A 68 2.71 -9.92 -15.50
CA THR A 68 1.32 -9.51 -15.30
C THR A 68 1.10 -8.96 -13.90
N VAL A 69 1.75 -9.55 -12.87
CA VAL A 69 1.75 -9.01 -11.51
C VAL A 69 2.34 -7.60 -11.52
N TYR A 70 3.54 -7.43 -12.09
CA TYR A 70 4.19 -6.13 -12.19
C TYR A 70 3.27 -5.10 -12.85
N ARG A 71 2.74 -5.39 -14.05
CA ARG A 71 1.81 -4.50 -14.75
C ARG A 71 0.60 -4.12 -13.90
N TYR A 72 0.01 -5.09 -13.20
CA TYR A 72 -1.18 -4.86 -12.39
C TYR A 72 -0.90 -4.02 -11.14
N VAL A 73 0.25 -4.22 -10.50
CA VAL A 73 0.69 -3.42 -9.36
C VAL A 73 0.97 -1.99 -9.82
N THR A 74 1.77 -1.80 -10.88
CA THR A 74 2.11 -0.48 -11.40
C THR A 74 0.86 0.32 -11.79
N GLU A 75 -0.06 -0.28 -12.55
CA GLU A 75 -1.32 0.38 -12.93
C GLU A 75 -2.16 0.82 -11.72
N ALA A 76 -2.24 -0.03 -10.70
CA ALA A 76 -3.00 0.30 -9.50
C ALA A 76 -2.29 1.38 -8.66
N VAL A 77 -0.95 1.38 -8.60
CA VAL A 77 -0.16 2.42 -7.93
C VAL A 77 -0.30 3.75 -8.66
N GLU A 78 -0.22 3.78 -9.99
CA GLU A 78 -0.43 5.00 -10.78
C GLU A 78 -1.83 5.59 -10.55
N LEU A 79 -2.85 4.74 -10.51
CA LEU A 79 -4.22 5.18 -10.19
C LEU A 79 -4.36 5.75 -8.78
N LEU A 80 -3.73 5.10 -7.79
CA LEU A 80 -3.75 5.60 -6.42
C LEU A 80 -2.96 6.91 -6.30
N ALA A 81 -1.84 7.03 -6.99
CA ALA A 81 -1.02 8.25 -7.02
C ALA A 81 -1.78 9.42 -7.66
N ALA A 82 -2.52 9.18 -8.75
CA ALA A 82 -3.37 10.20 -9.38
C ALA A 82 -4.54 10.66 -8.49
N LEU A 83 -4.99 9.82 -7.55
CA LEU A 83 -6.04 10.13 -6.57
C LEU A 83 -5.47 10.65 -5.24
N ALA A 84 -4.15 10.60 -5.05
CA ALA A 84 -3.54 11.00 -3.80
C ALA A 84 -3.64 12.52 -3.62
N PRO A 85 -3.90 12.99 -2.39
CA PRO A 85 -3.84 14.42 -2.12
C PRO A 85 -2.43 14.93 -2.39
N THR A 86 -2.33 16.18 -2.87
CA THR A 86 -1.05 16.87 -2.93
C THR A 86 -0.44 16.99 -1.53
N LEU A 87 0.88 17.18 -1.44
CA LEU A 87 1.55 17.38 -0.16
C LEU A 87 0.92 18.54 0.63
N ALA A 88 0.58 19.64 -0.04
CA ALA A 88 -0.06 20.78 0.60
C ALA A 88 -1.46 20.45 1.15
N GLU A 89 -2.27 19.70 0.41
CA GLU A 89 -3.58 19.22 0.89
C GLU A 89 -3.43 18.26 2.06
N ALA A 90 -2.46 17.34 2.00
CA ALA A 90 -2.17 16.40 3.06
C ALA A 90 -1.73 17.14 4.33
N VAL A 91 -0.83 18.13 4.21
CA VAL A 91 -0.36 18.96 5.34
C VAL A 91 -1.48 19.80 5.93
N ARG A 92 -2.33 20.44 5.11
CA ARG A 92 -3.51 21.18 5.60
C ARG A 92 -4.49 20.27 6.34
N THR A 93 -4.71 19.06 5.83
CA THR A 93 -5.57 18.09 6.50
C THR A 93 -4.94 17.65 7.82
N ALA A 94 -3.64 17.39 7.82
CA ALA A 94 -2.88 16.97 8.99
C ALA A 94 -2.82 18.04 10.09
N SER A 95 -2.72 19.32 9.73
CA SER A 95 -2.67 20.42 10.71
C SER A 95 -3.95 20.56 11.54
N THR A 96 -5.06 19.94 11.10
CA THR A 96 -6.31 19.85 11.89
C THR A 96 -6.30 18.70 12.90
N LYS A 97 -5.27 17.85 12.91
CA LYS A 97 -5.15 16.70 13.80
C LYS A 97 -4.20 17.02 14.95
N ALA A 98 -4.47 16.47 16.13
CA ALA A 98 -3.61 16.64 17.29
C ALA A 98 -2.24 15.94 17.13
N TYR A 99 -2.18 14.87 16.32
CA TYR A 99 -0.98 14.08 16.08
C TYR A 99 -0.93 13.63 14.61
N LEU A 100 0.27 13.62 14.03
CA LEU A 100 0.54 13.15 12.67
C LEU A 100 1.68 12.12 12.69
N LEU A 101 1.45 10.98 12.05
CA LEU A 101 2.52 10.02 11.75
C LEU A 101 2.82 10.10 10.24
N LEU A 102 3.99 10.64 9.90
CA LEU A 102 4.52 10.65 8.53
C LEU A 102 5.21 9.30 8.31
N ASP A 103 4.53 8.37 7.65
CA ASP A 103 5.08 7.05 7.40
C ASP A 103 6.02 7.08 6.18
N GLY A 104 7.29 6.73 6.42
CA GLY A 104 8.39 6.87 5.46
C GLY A 104 9.70 7.18 6.17
N THR A 105 10.27 6.16 6.83
CA THR A 105 11.60 6.17 7.49
C THR A 105 12.05 7.52 8.07
N LEU A 106 11.70 7.75 9.34
CA LEU A 106 12.32 8.80 10.15
C LEU A 106 13.79 8.43 10.44
N LEU A 107 14.72 9.07 9.73
CA LEU A 107 16.09 9.23 10.24
C LEU A 107 16.01 10.01 11.56
N PRO A 108 16.80 9.65 12.58
CA PRO A 108 16.71 10.27 13.89
C PRO A 108 17.07 11.75 13.79
N ILE A 109 16.07 12.62 13.83
CA ILE A 109 16.25 14.06 13.97
C ILE A 109 16.15 14.40 15.46
N GLY A 110 17.32 14.57 16.08
CA GLY A 110 17.44 15.04 17.44
C GLY A 110 16.92 16.48 17.58
N ARG A 111 15.70 16.63 18.10
CA ARG A 111 15.26 17.85 18.75
C ARG A 111 14.51 17.52 20.04
N ILE A 112 15.27 17.13 21.07
CA ILE A 112 14.96 17.47 22.46
C ILE A 112 16.26 17.98 23.08
N ALA A 113 16.41 19.29 23.15
CA ALA A 113 17.31 19.92 24.10
C ALA A 113 16.54 20.01 25.43
N ALA A 114 16.80 19.07 26.34
CA ALA A 114 16.78 19.23 27.81
C ALA A 114 16.86 17.84 28.50
N ASP A 115 18.06 17.51 28.98
CA ASP A 115 18.39 16.70 30.16
C ASP A 115 17.52 15.48 30.52
N ARG A 116 17.69 14.37 29.81
CA ARG A 116 17.53 13.04 30.43
C ARG A 116 18.68 12.11 30.02
N PRO A 117 19.57 11.69 30.94
CA PRO A 117 20.43 10.54 30.68
C PRO A 117 19.52 9.30 30.68
N PHE A 118 19.86 8.29 29.89
CA PHE A 118 19.12 7.02 29.76
C PHE A 118 17.97 7.00 28.74
N TYR A 119 18.33 6.96 27.45
CA TYR A 119 17.52 6.24 26.46
C TYR A 119 18.44 5.52 25.46
N SER A 120 18.73 4.23 25.71
CA SER A 120 19.46 3.38 24.77
C SER A 120 18.47 2.58 23.94
N GLY A 121 18.22 3.03 22.71
CA GLY A 121 17.57 2.20 21.70
C GLY A 121 18.56 1.16 21.20
N ILE A 122 18.46 -0.08 21.71
CA ILE A 122 18.84 -1.35 21.07
C ILE A 122 18.54 -2.45 22.11
N THR A 123 17.56 -3.30 21.83
CA THR A 123 17.58 -4.69 22.31
C THR A 123 17.76 -5.57 21.08
N ARG A 124 19.01 -5.94 20.82
CA ARG A 124 19.34 -7.07 19.97
C ARG A 124 19.42 -8.28 20.90
N SER A 125 18.36 -9.08 20.92
CA SER A 125 18.39 -10.43 21.48
C SER A 125 19.09 -11.33 20.47
N THR A 126 20.25 -11.90 20.84
CA THR A 126 20.72 -13.25 20.49
C THR A 126 22.15 -13.47 21.02
N ALA A 127 22.26 -14.33 22.02
CA ALA A 127 23.17 -15.47 22.06
C ALA A 127 22.55 -16.51 23.00
#